data_AF-A0A968DUD1-F1
#
_entry.id   AF-A0A968DUD1-F1
#
_cell.length_a   1.000
_cell.length_b   1.000
_cell.length_c   1.000
_cell.angle_alpha   90.00
_cell.angle_beta   90.00
_cell.angle_gamma   90.00
#
_symmetry.space_group_name_H-M   'P 1'
#
loop_
_entity.id
_entity.type
_entity.pdbx_description
1 polymer ?
#
loop_
_entity_poly.entity_id
_entity_poly.type
_entity_poly.pdbx_seq_one_letter_code
_entity_poly.pdbx_strand_id
1 'polypeptide(L)'
;DVVKFDGENHGYIFTHREPLQRLHSNLYKDRDYPTDFRNLLAMQPAPDSYGAYDGCDIQDFYWAIKRRSKVHDYVKNLNEVSGGEANMIGLQKNVVLKPGESTSVRFVRGVQDARTSEEELLADVERAFNANLQTFVDTNVDLFRSIPRPDFKNAQDKMVYLGAFNLVRQCMLPPRAKTSYNYYVFSRNPIWGWGHGHQVMHESLSMLSYVYLDAKSAQESQRVYMEQQYDNGLIAYRHGPRGPQVYPHQGKPTTSAPFFSWTNWEIYQVSQ
;
A
#
# COMPACT_ATOMS: atom_id res chain seq x y z
N ASP A 1 -14.16 17.46 1.28
CA ASP A 1 -15.59 17.86 1.25
C ASP A 1 -16.49 16.68 0.93
N VAL A 2 -17.54 16.48 1.69
CA VAL A 2 -18.59 15.53 1.38
C VAL A 2 -19.51 16.16 0.34
N VAL A 3 -19.66 15.50 -0.81
CA VAL A 3 -20.51 15.97 -1.91
C VAL A 3 -21.95 15.56 -1.63
N LYS A 4 -22.19 14.27 -1.40
CA LYS A 4 -23.51 13.70 -1.12
C LYS A 4 -23.40 12.36 -0.39
N PHE A 5 -24.44 12.01 0.34
CA PHE A 5 -24.79 10.61 0.59
C PHE A 5 -25.60 10.10 -0.59
N ASP A 6 -25.12 9.06 -1.23
CA ASP A 6 -25.75 8.37 -2.35
C ASP A 6 -26.50 7.14 -1.82
N GLY A 7 -27.82 7.25 -1.77
CA GLY A 7 -28.69 6.18 -1.28
C GLY A 7 -28.78 4.98 -2.22
N GLU A 8 -28.58 5.18 -3.53
CA GLU A 8 -28.61 4.08 -4.51
C GLU A 8 -27.34 3.23 -4.40
N ASN A 9 -26.20 3.89 -4.17
CA ASN A 9 -24.90 3.23 -4.03
C ASN A 9 -24.50 2.97 -2.56
N HIS A 10 -25.42 3.18 -1.62
CA HIS A 10 -25.25 2.88 -0.19
C HIS A 10 -23.99 3.51 0.44
N GLY A 11 -23.65 4.75 0.08
CA GLY A 11 -22.36 5.32 0.45
C GLY A 11 -22.22 6.83 0.31
N TYR A 12 -21.10 7.36 0.80
CA TYR A 12 -20.73 8.76 0.66
C TYR A 12 -19.83 8.98 -0.54
N ILE A 13 -20.20 9.96 -1.37
CA ILE A 13 -19.29 10.54 -2.35
C ILE A 13 -18.66 11.79 -1.75
N PHE A 14 -17.33 11.84 -1.76
CA PHE A 14 -16.57 12.94 -1.18
C PHE A 14 -15.30 13.20 -1.98
N THR A 15 -14.79 14.42 -1.88
CA THR A 15 -13.57 14.85 -2.52
C THR A 15 -12.50 15.18 -1.50
N HIS A 16 -11.25 14.99 -1.88
CA HIS A 16 -10.12 15.57 -1.17
C HIS A 16 -9.07 16.02 -2.17
N ARG A 17 -8.24 16.98 -1.74
CA ARG A 17 -7.13 17.49 -2.52
C ARG A 17 -5.82 17.04 -1.89
N GLU A 18 -4.94 16.49 -2.70
CA GLU A 18 -3.57 16.24 -2.32
C GLU A 18 -2.63 17.19 -3.07
N PRO A 19 -1.92 18.09 -2.39
CA PRO A 19 -1.01 19.00 -3.06
C PRO A 19 0.21 18.25 -3.61
N LEU A 20 0.77 18.71 -4.73
CA LEU A 20 2.05 18.18 -5.24
C LEU A 20 3.21 18.41 -4.25
N GLN A 21 3.06 19.36 -3.33
CA GLN A 21 4.00 19.56 -2.25
C GLN A 21 3.95 18.38 -1.27
N ARG A 22 5.10 17.74 -1.05
CA ARG A 22 5.27 16.68 -0.05
C ARG A 22 6.33 17.10 0.94
N LEU A 23 6.29 16.54 2.14
CA LEU A 23 7.15 16.95 3.25
C LEU A 23 8.67 16.92 2.93
N HIS A 24 9.13 16.07 2.00
CA HIS A 24 10.56 15.98 1.65
C HIS A 24 10.88 16.00 0.15
N SER A 25 9.93 15.65 -0.72
CA SER A 25 10.15 15.66 -2.16
C SER A 25 8.85 15.95 -2.87
N ASN A 26 8.70 17.20 -3.30
CA ASN A 26 7.57 17.61 -4.12
C ASN A 26 7.47 16.71 -5.36
N LEU A 27 6.24 16.36 -5.70
CA LEU A 27 5.96 15.73 -6.97
C LEU A 27 6.26 16.71 -8.10
N TYR A 28 6.80 16.18 -9.18
CA TYR A 28 7.08 16.94 -10.40
C TYR A 28 5.77 17.46 -10.99
N LYS A 29 5.66 18.79 -11.13
CA LYS A 29 4.46 19.46 -11.66
C LYS A 29 4.08 19.06 -13.08
N ASP A 30 5.05 18.55 -13.84
CA ASP A 30 4.99 18.18 -15.25
C ASP A 30 4.70 16.68 -15.47
N ARG A 31 4.42 15.92 -14.42
CA ARG A 31 4.24 14.45 -14.48
C ARG A 31 2.79 13.97 -14.32
N ASP A 32 1.83 14.87 -14.55
CA ASP A 32 0.38 14.61 -14.60
C ASP A 32 -0.19 13.80 -13.41
N TYR A 33 0.32 14.06 -12.21
CA TYR A 33 -0.20 13.41 -11.00
C TYR A 33 -1.61 13.94 -10.67
N PRO A 34 -2.55 13.07 -10.26
CA PRO A 34 -3.82 13.53 -9.72
C PRO A 34 -3.59 14.38 -8.46
N THR A 35 -4.21 15.55 -8.41
CA THR A 35 -4.22 16.43 -7.22
C THR A 35 -5.58 16.50 -6.56
N ASP A 36 -6.63 16.20 -7.32
CA ASP A 36 -8.01 16.30 -6.88
C ASP A 36 -8.63 14.92 -7.07
N PHE A 37 -9.15 14.37 -5.97
CA PHE A 37 -9.63 13.00 -5.93
C PHE A 37 -11.12 12.97 -5.64
N ARG A 38 -11.85 12.12 -6.39
CA ARG A 38 -13.19 11.66 -6.02
C ARG A 38 -13.08 10.35 -5.27
N ASN A 39 -13.83 10.23 -4.19
CA ASN A 39 -13.83 9.06 -3.31
C ASN A 39 -15.26 8.60 -3.11
N LEU A 40 -15.42 7.30 -2.91
CA LEU A 40 -16.66 6.69 -2.45
C LEU A 40 -16.35 5.80 -1.25
N LEU A 41 -16.99 6.05 -0.12
CA LEU A 41 -17.06 5.09 0.97
C LEU A 41 -18.46 4.49 0.96
N ALA A 42 -18.57 3.20 0.61
CA ALA A 42 -19.84 2.50 0.51
C ALA A 42 -19.85 1.27 1.42
N MET A 43 -21.05 0.79 1.77
CA MET A 43 -21.19 -0.49 2.47
C MET A 43 -22.32 -1.39 1.93
N GLN A 44 -22.17 -2.69 2.15
CA GLN A 44 -23.20 -3.70 1.94
C GLN A 44 -23.31 -4.62 3.16
N PRO A 45 -24.53 -4.96 3.63
CA PRO A 45 -25.83 -4.45 3.16
C PRO A 45 -25.99 -2.95 3.43
N ALA A 46 -27.01 -2.32 2.84
CA ALA A 46 -27.25 -0.88 2.94
C ALA A 46 -27.14 -0.37 4.40
N PRO A 47 -26.52 0.81 4.61
CA PRO A 47 -26.38 1.40 5.94
C PRO A 47 -27.77 1.69 6.52
N ASP A 48 -27.91 1.49 7.83
CA ASP A 48 -29.10 1.95 8.58
C ASP A 48 -29.02 3.44 8.91
N SER A 49 -27.80 3.98 9.02
CA SER A 49 -27.57 5.41 9.22
C SER A 49 -26.17 5.81 8.73
N TYR A 50 -25.95 7.10 8.53
CA TYR A 50 -24.72 7.68 7.99
C TYR A 50 -24.41 9.01 8.69
N GLY A 51 -23.14 9.43 8.71
CA GLY A 51 -22.81 10.74 9.26
C GLY A 51 -21.46 11.29 8.81
N ALA A 52 -21.36 12.62 8.84
CA ALA A 52 -20.17 13.39 8.50
C ALA A 52 -19.86 14.39 9.63
N TYR A 53 -18.60 14.46 10.06
CA TYR A 53 -18.18 15.14 11.28
C TYR A 53 -16.93 15.99 11.04
N ASP A 54 -16.97 17.23 11.49
CA ASP A 54 -15.85 18.15 11.43
C ASP A 54 -14.96 18.07 12.69
N GLY A 55 -13.69 18.46 12.54
CA GLY A 55 -12.80 18.81 13.65
C GLY A 55 -12.50 17.75 14.70
N CYS A 56 -12.73 16.46 14.41
CA CYS A 56 -12.60 15.39 15.39
C CYS A 56 -11.39 14.50 15.12
N ASP A 57 -10.66 14.13 16.18
CA ASP A 57 -9.85 12.92 16.21
C ASP A 57 -10.71 11.68 16.52
N ILE A 58 -10.11 10.49 16.67
CA ILE A 58 -10.86 9.25 16.92
C ILE A 58 -11.68 9.32 18.24
N GLN A 59 -11.17 10.02 19.25
CA GLN A 59 -11.81 10.14 20.55
C GLN A 59 -12.97 11.14 20.48
N ASP A 60 -12.77 12.26 19.79
CA ASP A 60 -13.81 13.24 19.52
C ASP A 60 -14.93 12.65 18.66
N PHE A 61 -14.58 11.82 17.69
CA PHE A 61 -15.56 11.11 16.86
C PHE A 61 -16.43 10.18 17.70
N TYR A 62 -15.83 9.39 18.59
CA TYR A 62 -16.58 8.56 19.53
C TYR A 62 -17.58 9.38 20.36
N TRP A 63 -17.15 10.53 20.88
CA TRP A 63 -18.06 11.41 21.63
C TRP A 63 -19.12 12.05 20.74
N ALA A 64 -18.78 12.44 19.51
CA ALA A 64 -19.70 13.04 18.56
C ALA A 64 -20.83 12.08 18.18
N ILE A 65 -20.54 10.80 17.93
CA ILE A 65 -21.57 9.79 17.68
C ILE A 65 -22.38 9.49 18.95
N LYS A 66 -21.75 9.51 20.13
CA LYS A 66 -22.41 9.24 21.40
C LYS A 66 -23.37 10.34 21.85
N ARG A 67 -23.19 11.60 21.43
CA ARG A 67 -24.10 12.73 21.78
C ARG A 67 -25.58 12.46 21.48
N ARG A 68 -25.88 11.61 20.50
CA ARG A 68 -27.25 11.23 20.11
C ARG A 68 -27.80 10.03 20.88
N SER A 69 -27.04 9.49 21.82
CA SER A 69 -27.40 8.34 22.66
C SER A 69 -27.15 8.67 24.14
N LYS A 70 -27.88 8.03 25.06
CA LYS A 70 -27.45 8.07 26.47
C LYS A 70 -26.12 7.33 26.59
N VAL A 71 -25.32 7.67 27.60
CA VAL A 71 -23.96 7.11 27.79
C VAL A 71 -23.95 5.57 27.73
N HIS A 72 -24.97 4.93 28.31
CA HIS A 72 -25.12 3.48 28.37
C HIS A 72 -25.93 2.85 27.23
N ASP A 73 -26.50 3.66 26.34
CA ASP A 73 -27.30 3.16 25.22
C ASP A 73 -26.41 2.93 23.98
N TYR A 74 -26.84 1.97 23.15
CA TYR A 74 -26.28 1.78 21.82
C TYR A 74 -26.60 2.98 20.93
N VAL A 75 -25.62 3.42 20.12
CA VAL A 75 -25.86 4.43 19.08
C VAL A 75 -26.74 3.79 18.02
N LYS A 76 -27.97 4.27 17.84
CA LYS A 76 -28.91 3.73 16.85
C LYS A 76 -28.79 4.40 15.48
N ASN A 77 -28.50 5.71 15.49
CA ASN A 77 -28.36 6.54 14.29
C ASN A 77 -27.16 7.48 14.45
N LEU A 78 -26.51 7.79 13.33
CA LEU A 78 -25.47 8.81 13.21
C LEU A 78 -26.12 10.19 12.99
N ASN A 79 -25.32 11.19 12.57
CA ASN A 79 -25.81 12.55 12.45
C ASN A 79 -26.62 12.87 11.18
N GLU A 80 -26.58 11.97 10.19
CA GLU A 80 -27.26 12.03 8.89
C GLU A 80 -26.93 13.27 8.06
N VAL A 81 -25.79 13.90 8.35
CA VAL A 81 -25.25 14.99 7.53
C VAL A 81 -24.81 14.41 6.18
N SER A 82 -25.43 14.85 5.09
CA SER A 82 -25.21 14.29 3.75
C SER A 82 -24.17 15.04 2.92
N GLY A 83 -23.73 16.23 3.33
CA GLY A 83 -22.79 17.06 2.56
C GLY A 83 -22.14 18.16 3.40
N GLY A 84 -21.07 18.76 2.85
CA GLY A 84 -20.30 19.82 3.49
C GLY A 84 -18.89 19.40 3.90
N GLU A 85 -18.17 20.31 4.56
CA GLU A 85 -16.83 20.04 5.09
C GLU A 85 -16.90 19.03 6.24
N ALA A 86 -16.01 18.04 6.21
CA ALA A 86 -15.91 17.02 7.25
C ALA A 86 -14.51 16.40 7.25
N ASN A 87 -14.01 16.07 8.44
CA ASN A 87 -12.75 15.34 8.65
C ASN A 87 -12.98 13.85 8.84
N MET A 88 -14.19 13.45 9.24
CA MET A 88 -14.60 12.05 9.37
C MET A 88 -15.95 11.81 8.72
N ILE A 89 -16.09 10.65 8.10
CA ILE A 89 -17.36 10.12 7.61
C ILE A 89 -17.56 8.72 8.17
N GLY A 90 -18.82 8.35 8.43
CA GLY A 90 -19.19 7.06 8.98
C GLY A 90 -20.43 6.51 8.30
N LEU A 91 -20.41 5.20 8.05
CA LEU A 91 -21.59 4.42 7.70
C LEU A 91 -21.87 3.45 8.85
N GLN A 92 -23.14 3.28 9.19
CA GLN A 92 -23.57 2.45 10.32
C GLN A 92 -24.51 1.34 9.87
N LYS A 93 -24.27 0.13 10.39
CA LYS A 93 -25.22 -0.98 10.35
C LYS A 93 -25.48 -1.49 11.77
N ASN A 94 -26.75 -1.57 12.14
CA ASN A 94 -27.23 -2.18 13.35
C ASN A 94 -27.46 -3.68 13.10
N VAL A 95 -26.79 -4.52 13.88
CA VAL A 95 -26.87 -5.97 13.74
C VAL A 95 -27.30 -6.58 15.06
N VAL A 96 -28.31 -7.45 15.01
CA VAL A 96 -28.72 -8.30 16.14
C VAL A 96 -28.47 -9.74 15.73
N LEU A 97 -27.65 -10.46 16.51
CA LEU A 97 -27.31 -11.88 16.27
C LEU A 97 -27.75 -12.71 17.47
N LYS A 98 -28.33 -13.88 17.22
CA LYS A 98 -28.54 -14.90 18.24
C LYS A 98 -27.25 -15.71 18.47
N PRO A 99 -27.14 -16.48 19.57
CA PRO A 99 -26.02 -17.38 19.77
C PRO A 99 -25.83 -18.33 18.57
N GLY A 100 -24.63 -18.31 17.98
CA GLY A 100 -24.28 -19.12 16.81
C GLY A 100 -24.64 -18.51 15.45
N GLU A 101 -25.35 -17.37 15.40
CA GLU A 101 -25.61 -16.67 14.15
C GLU A 101 -24.40 -15.81 13.72
N SER A 102 -24.23 -15.68 12.41
CA SER A 102 -23.23 -14.81 11.79
C SER A 102 -23.87 -13.94 10.73
N THR A 103 -23.35 -12.74 10.54
CA THR A 103 -23.68 -11.88 9.40
C THR A 103 -22.41 -11.39 8.71
N SER A 104 -22.55 -10.84 7.51
CA SER A 104 -21.47 -10.19 6.79
C SER A 104 -21.80 -8.73 6.55
N VAL A 105 -20.82 -7.87 6.80
CA VAL A 105 -20.84 -6.46 6.43
C VAL A 105 -19.55 -6.18 5.69
N ARG A 106 -19.65 -5.58 4.51
CA ARG A 106 -18.53 -5.22 3.66
C ARG A 106 -18.50 -3.70 3.49
N PHE A 107 -17.32 -3.12 3.68
CA PHE A 107 -17.04 -1.72 3.37
C PHE A 107 -16.07 -1.68 2.19
N VAL A 108 -16.31 -0.76 1.26
CA VAL A 108 -15.42 -0.52 0.13
C VAL A 108 -15.13 0.98 0.10
N ARG A 109 -13.84 1.32 -0.01
CA ARG A 109 -13.39 2.68 -0.31
C ARG A 109 -12.81 2.73 -1.72
N GLY A 110 -13.54 3.37 -2.64
CA GLY A 110 -13.04 3.76 -3.94
C GLY A 110 -12.31 5.10 -3.85
N VAL A 111 -11.19 5.23 -4.58
CA VAL A 111 -10.42 6.47 -4.71
C VAL A 111 -10.00 6.59 -6.16
N GLN A 112 -10.32 7.72 -6.80
CA GLN A 112 -9.94 7.97 -8.19
C GLN A 112 -9.58 9.44 -8.41
N ASP A 113 -8.89 9.69 -9.51
CA ASP A 113 -8.73 11.05 -10.04
C ASP A 113 -10.10 11.66 -10.35
N ALA A 114 -10.34 12.89 -9.89
CA ALA A 114 -11.59 13.61 -10.11
C ALA A 114 -11.86 13.94 -11.58
N ARG A 115 -10.82 13.89 -12.43
CA ARG A 115 -10.92 14.05 -13.90
C ARG A 115 -11.60 12.88 -14.59
N THR A 116 -11.62 11.70 -13.97
CA THR A 116 -12.30 10.50 -14.47
C THR A 116 -13.80 10.54 -14.15
N SER A 117 -14.60 9.81 -14.92
CA SER A 117 -16.06 9.72 -14.74
C SER A 117 -16.46 9.16 -13.37
N GLU A 118 -17.60 9.59 -12.81
CA GLU A 118 -18.10 9.04 -11.53
C GLU A 118 -18.58 7.59 -11.70
N GLU A 119 -19.11 7.28 -12.88
CA GLU A 119 -19.64 5.97 -13.25
C GLU A 119 -18.55 4.88 -13.19
N GLU A 120 -17.31 5.19 -13.57
CA GLU A 120 -16.18 4.27 -13.43
C GLU A 120 -15.89 3.94 -11.95
N LEU A 121 -15.96 4.93 -11.05
CA LEU A 121 -15.79 4.73 -9.61
C LEU A 121 -16.85 3.77 -9.06
N LEU A 122 -18.10 4.01 -9.43
CA LEU A 122 -19.25 3.23 -8.98
C LEU A 122 -19.10 1.77 -9.45
N ALA A 123 -18.73 1.58 -10.72
CA ALA A 123 -18.51 0.25 -11.28
C ALA A 123 -17.32 -0.48 -10.62
N ASP A 124 -16.22 0.22 -10.29
CA ASP A 124 -15.10 -0.35 -9.54
C ASP A 124 -15.51 -0.78 -8.13
N VAL A 125 -16.28 0.06 -7.44
CA VAL A 125 -16.78 -0.22 -6.09
C VAL A 125 -17.76 -1.40 -6.12
N GLU A 126 -18.63 -1.49 -7.11
CA GLU A 126 -19.52 -2.64 -7.32
C GLU A 126 -18.74 -3.92 -7.57
N ARG A 127 -17.70 -3.89 -8.42
CA ARG A 127 -16.80 -5.03 -8.62
C ARG A 127 -16.12 -5.45 -7.32
N ALA A 128 -15.65 -4.50 -6.52
CA ALA A 128 -15.02 -4.79 -5.23
C ALA A 128 -16.02 -5.37 -4.20
N PHE A 129 -17.28 -4.95 -4.21
CA PHE A 129 -18.32 -5.58 -3.40
C PHE A 129 -18.54 -7.05 -3.74
N ASN A 130 -18.45 -7.40 -5.02
CA ASN A 130 -18.66 -8.77 -5.50
C ASN A 130 -17.37 -9.61 -5.54
N ALA A 131 -16.22 -9.01 -5.25
CA ALA A 131 -14.94 -9.72 -5.30
C ALA A 131 -14.87 -10.84 -4.25
N ASN A 132 -14.39 -12.02 -4.66
CA ASN A 132 -14.07 -13.09 -3.72
C ASN A 132 -12.76 -12.77 -2.98
N LEU A 133 -12.87 -12.27 -1.75
CA LEU A 133 -11.70 -11.92 -0.94
C LEU A 133 -10.79 -13.13 -0.66
N GLN A 134 -11.37 -14.34 -0.61
CA GLN A 134 -10.62 -15.56 -0.34
C GLN A 134 -9.56 -15.82 -1.41
N THR A 135 -9.83 -15.51 -2.68
CA THR A 135 -8.85 -15.65 -3.76
C THR A 135 -7.56 -14.87 -3.49
N PHE A 136 -7.67 -13.67 -2.92
CA PHE A 136 -6.49 -12.86 -2.57
C PHE A 136 -5.77 -13.38 -1.32
N VAL A 137 -6.51 -13.95 -0.37
CA VAL A 137 -5.94 -14.63 0.80
C VAL A 137 -5.16 -15.86 0.36
N ASP A 138 -5.76 -16.71 -0.47
CA ASP A 138 -5.14 -17.94 -0.98
C ASP A 138 -3.91 -17.61 -1.81
N THR A 139 -3.97 -16.59 -2.67
CA THR A 139 -2.80 -16.11 -3.43
C THR A 139 -1.66 -15.70 -2.50
N ASN A 140 -1.96 -15.02 -1.38
CA ASN A 140 -0.92 -14.66 -0.40
C ASN A 140 -0.40 -15.89 0.37
N VAL A 141 -1.26 -16.84 0.73
CA VAL A 141 -0.83 -18.10 1.38
C VAL A 141 0.09 -18.89 0.46
N ASP A 142 -0.26 -18.96 -0.83
CA ASP A 142 0.51 -19.66 -1.84
C ASP A 142 1.87 -19.00 -2.09
N LEU A 143 1.92 -17.67 -2.11
CA LEU A 143 3.17 -16.92 -2.18
C LEU A 143 4.08 -17.25 -0.98
N PHE A 144 3.51 -17.38 0.22
CA PHE A 144 4.26 -17.72 1.43
C PHE A 144 4.56 -19.21 1.58
N ARG A 145 4.17 -20.05 0.61
CA ARG A 145 4.27 -21.50 0.75
C ARG A 145 5.71 -21.99 0.84
N SER A 146 6.63 -21.36 0.10
CA SER A 146 8.03 -21.76 -0.10
C SER A 146 9.02 -21.19 0.92
N ILE A 147 8.61 -20.25 1.79
CA ILE A 147 9.54 -19.70 2.78
C ILE A 147 9.96 -20.79 3.78
N PRO A 148 11.20 -20.73 4.33
CA PRO A 148 11.63 -21.65 5.37
C PRO A 148 10.68 -21.64 6.56
N ARG A 149 10.48 -22.82 7.17
CA ARG A 149 9.56 -23.01 8.30
C ARG A 149 10.34 -23.49 9.52
N PRO A 150 11.18 -22.64 10.13
CA PRO A 150 11.86 -23.03 11.35
C PRO A 150 10.86 -23.22 12.49
N ASP A 151 11.21 -24.08 13.45
CA ASP A 151 10.39 -24.29 14.63
C ASP A 151 10.55 -23.12 15.60
N PHE A 152 9.52 -22.27 15.65
CA PHE A 152 9.48 -21.12 16.55
C PHE A 152 9.06 -21.54 17.97
N LYS A 153 9.76 -21.01 18.98
CA LYS A 153 9.44 -21.26 20.40
C LYS A 153 8.15 -20.54 20.84
N ASN A 154 7.81 -19.42 20.22
CA ASN A 154 6.64 -18.62 20.56
C ASN A 154 6.02 -17.97 19.30
N ALA A 155 4.79 -17.47 19.43
CA ALA A 155 4.03 -16.90 18.32
C ALA A 155 4.57 -15.53 17.86
N GLN A 156 5.22 -14.79 18.76
CA GLN A 156 5.77 -13.47 18.49
C GLN A 156 6.96 -13.55 17.53
N ASP A 157 7.87 -14.50 17.74
CA ASP A 157 9.02 -14.72 16.86
C ASP A 157 8.56 -15.13 15.46
N LYS A 158 7.55 -16.01 15.38
CA LYS A 158 6.91 -16.38 14.11
C LYS A 158 6.30 -15.16 13.42
N MET A 159 5.65 -14.27 14.18
CA MET A 159 5.06 -13.05 13.65
C MET A 159 6.13 -12.10 13.10
N VAL A 160 7.24 -11.91 13.81
CA VAL A 160 8.38 -11.09 13.36
C VAL A 160 8.97 -11.67 12.07
N TYR A 161 9.17 -12.99 12.01
CA TYR A 161 9.69 -13.68 10.82
C TYR A 161 8.79 -13.48 9.59
N LEU A 162 7.48 -13.75 9.73
CA LEU A 162 6.52 -13.54 8.64
C LEU A 162 6.37 -12.05 8.28
N GLY A 163 6.46 -11.17 9.27
CA GLY A 163 6.44 -9.72 9.10
C GLY A 163 7.61 -9.21 8.27
N ALA A 164 8.81 -9.78 8.45
CA ALA A 164 10.00 -9.40 7.68
C ALA A 164 9.84 -9.67 6.18
N PHE A 165 9.29 -10.82 5.80
CA PHE A 165 8.98 -11.12 4.39
C PHE A 165 7.96 -10.15 3.80
N ASN A 166 6.90 -9.85 4.56
CA ASN A 166 5.91 -8.86 4.14
C ASN A 166 6.54 -7.47 3.95
N LEU A 167 7.43 -7.06 4.84
CA LEU A 167 8.12 -5.77 4.75
C LEU A 167 8.95 -5.67 3.47
N VAL A 168 9.78 -6.67 3.17
CA VAL A 168 10.61 -6.67 1.96
C VAL A 168 9.73 -6.70 0.70
N ARG A 169 8.66 -7.51 0.68
CA ARG A 169 7.71 -7.56 -0.43
C ARG A 169 7.08 -6.20 -0.72
N GLN A 170 6.67 -5.49 0.33
CA GLN A 170 6.12 -4.15 0.19
C GLN A 170 7.12 -3.18 -0.46
N CYS A 171 8.40 -3.38 -0.21
CA CYS A 171 9.49 -2.60 -0.77
C CYS A 171 9.90 -3.02 -2.20
N MET A 172 9.28 -4.05 -2.78
CA MET A 172 9.44 -4.39 -4.19
C MET A 172 8.46 -3.57 -5.04
N LEU A 173 8.98 -2.92 -6.07
CA LEU A 173 8.22 -2.09 -7.00
C LEU A 173 8.30 -2.65 -8.42
N PRO A 174 7.23 -2.48 -9.23
CA PRO A 174 7.23 -2.90 -10.62
C PRO A 174 8.19 -2.07 -11.48
N PRO A 175 8.56 -2.53 -12.69
CA PRO A 175 9.39 -1.77 -13.63
C PRO A 175 8.90 -0.34 -13.82
N ARG A 176 9.84 0.61 -13.83
CA ARG A 176 9.53 2.03 -14.01
C ARG A 176 10.72 2.82 -14.54
N ALA A 177 10.43 3.81 -15.38
CA ALA A 177 11.40 4.79 -15.87
C ALA A 177 12.62 4.11 -16.54
N LYS A 178 13.83 4.22 -15.97
CA LYS A 178 15.05 3.64 -16.56
C LYS A 178 15.30 2.17 -16.24
N THR A 179 14.31 1.45 -15.70
CA THR A 179 14.44 0.00 -15.50
C THR A 179 13.26 -0.78 -16.04
N SER A 180 13.58 -1.93 -16.66
CA SER A 180 12.62 -2.89 -17.21
C SER A 180 12.27 -4.02 -16.24
N TYR A 181 12.85 -4.03 -15.03
CA TYR A 181 12.70 -5.11 -14.06
C TYR A 181 12.07 -4.61 -12.74
N ASN A 182 11.47 -5.53 -11.99
CA ASN A 182 11.11 -5.26 -10.60
C ASN A 182 12.35 -4.81 -9.84
N TYR A 183 12.21 -3.79 -8.99
CA TYR A 183 13.33 -3.23 -8.23
C TYR A 183 12.97 -3.05 -6.76
N TYR A 184 13.97 -3.16 -5.89
CA TYR A 184 13.80 -2.96 -4.45
C TYR A 184 14.04 -1.49 -4.07
N VAL A 185 13.26 -0.99 -3.12
CA VAL A 185 13.49 0.29 -2.44
C VAL A 185 13.60 0.05 -0.94
N PHE A 186 14.60 0.59 -0.26
CA PHE A 186 14.73 0.41 1.19
C PHE A 186 13.56 0.98 1.98
N SER A 187 12.91 2.03 1.47
CA SER A 187 11.75 2.61 2.13
C SER A 187 10.69 3.05 1.13
N ARG A 188 9.44 2.68 1.44
CA ARG A 188 8.25 3.26 0.80
C ARG A 188 7.85 4.60 1.38
N ASN A 189 8.56 5.08 2.41
CA ASN A 189 8.30 6.40 2.95
C ASN A 189 8.82 7.46 1.95
N PRO A 190 7.93 8.23 1.28
CA PRO A 190 8.34 9.22 0.28
C PRO A 190 9.20 10.35 0.88
N ILE A 191 9.23 10.44 2.20
CA ILE A 191 10.06 11.32 3.01
C ILE A 191 11.56 11.01 2.82
N TRP A 192 11.93 9.74 2.65
CA TRP A 192 13.33 9.31 2.58
C TRP A 192 13.77 9.15 1.12
N GLY A 193 14.09 10.27 0.47
CA GLY A 193 14.53 10.28 -0.93
C GLY A 193 15.72 9.35 -1.23
N TRP A 194 16.59 9.10 -0.24
CA TRP A 194 17.68 8.13 -0.32
C TRP A 194 17.19 6.69 -0.49
N GLY A 195 16.15 6.30 0.24
CA GLY A 195 15.62 4.94 0.27
C GLY A 195 14.52 4.66 -0.77
N HIS A 196 14.09 5.65 -1.54
CA HIS A 196 12.99 5.54 -2.51
C HIS A 196 13.43 5.60 -3.98
N GLY A 197 14.58 6.21 -4.26
CA GLY A 197 15.01 6.51 -5.64
C GLY A 197 15.71 5.36 -6.36
N HIS A 198 16.36 4.47 -5.61
CA HIS A 198 17.24 3.42 -6.11
C HIS A 198 17.40 2.31 -5.07
N GLN A 199 17.82 1.15 -5.56
CA GLN A 199 18.33 0.04 -4.77
C GLN A 199 19.83 0.27 -4.47
N VAL A 200 20.21 0.28 -3.21
CA VAL A 200 21.63 0.28 -2.81
C VAL A 200 22.12 -1.16 -2.68
N MET A 201 23.37 -1.44 -3.07
CA MET A 201 23.87 -2.82 -3.09
C MET A 201 23.80 -3.53 -1.73
N HIS A 202 24.16 -2.87 -0.63
CA HIS A 202 24.09 -3.52 0.68
C HIS A 202 22.64 -3.83 1.10
N GLU A 203 21.67 -3.08 0.58
CA GLU A 203 20.25 -3.37 0.78
C GLU A 203 19.78 -4.57 -0.07
N SER A 204 20.50 -4.87 -1.15
CA SER A 204 20.25 -6.07 -1.96
C SER A 204 20.52 -7.37 -1.20
N LEU A 205 21.20 -7.31 -0.05
CA LEU A 205 21.31 -8.46 0.86
C LEU A 205 19.93 -8.94 1.34
N SER A 206 18.92 -8.06 1.39
CA SER A 206 17.53 -8.47 1.66
C SER A 206 17.00 -9.50 0.66
N MET A 207 17.58 -9.56 -0.55
CA MET A 207 17.18 -10.52 -1.57
C MET A 207 17.61 -11.95 -1.24
N LEU A 208 18.63 -12.14 -0.40
CA LEU A 208 19.04 -13.46 0.10
C LEU A 208 17.94 -14.12 0.92
N SER A 209 17.14 -13.33 1.63
CA SER A 209 15.95 -13.82 2.31
C SER A 209 14.74 -13.82 1.37
N TYR A 210 14.55 -12.75 0.60
CA TYR A 210 13.36 -12.58 -0.23
C TYR A 210 13.22 -13.62 -1.36
N VAL A 211 14.31 -14.17 -1.86
CA VAL A 211 14.31 -15.21 -2.90
C VAL A 211 13.46 -16.43 -2.49
N TYR A 212 13.37 -16.75 -1.20
CA TYR A 212 12.52 -17.84 -0.71
C TYR A 212 11.02 -17.55 -0.79
N LEU A 213 10.63 -16.28 -0.89
CA LEU A 213 9.23 -15.85 -1.05
C LEU A 213 8.89 -15.65 -2.53
N ASP A 214 9.73 -14.91 -3.26
CA ASP A 214 9.52 -14.61 -4.68
C ASP A 214 10.87 -14.55 -5.40
N ALA A 215 11.33 -15.73 -5.84
CA ALA A 215 12.60 -15.88 -6.52
C ALA A 215 12.69 -15.05 -7.81
N LYS A 216 11.58 -14.94 -8.55
CA LYS A 216 11.54 -14.17 -9.81
C LYS A 216 11.79 -12.70 -9.53
N SER A 217 11.03 -12.11 -8.60
CA SER A 217 11.17 -10.69 -8.26
C SER A 217 12.53 -10.39 -7.61
N ALA A 218 13.07 -11.32 -6.81
CA ALA A 218 14.43 -11.22 -6.27
C ALA A 218 15.49 -11.17 -7.38
N GLN A 219 15.42 -12.07 -8.37
CA GLN A 219 16.33 -12.06 -9.52
C GLN A 219 16.17 -10.79 -10.37
N GLU A 220 14.93 -10.37 -10.62
CA GLU A 220 14.64 -9.14 -11.37
C GLU A 220 15.29 -7.90 -10.72
N SER A 221 15.27 -7.80 -9.39
CA SER A 221 15.95 -6.72 -8.66
C SER A 221 17.46 -6.67 -8.96
N GLN A 222 18.09 -7.83 -9.17
CA GLN A 222 19.50 -7.92 -9.50
C GLN A 222 19.76 -7.64 -10.98
N ARG A 223 18.83 -7.99 -11.87
CA ARG A 223 18.91 -7.68 -13.31
C ARG A 223 18.96 -6.18 -13.57
N VAL A 224 18.43 -5.33 -12.67
CA VAL A 224 18.58 -3.87 -12.75
C VAL A 224 20.05 -3.44 -12.78
N TYR A 225 20.91 -4.08 -11.98
CA TYR A 225 22.35 -3.78 -11.96
C TYR A 225 23.04 -4.20 -13.26
N MET A 226 22.58 -5.30 -13.88
CA MET A 226 23.09 -5.78 -15.18
C MET A 226 22.64 -4.84 -16.31
N GLU A 227 21.36 -4.46 -16.33
CA GLU A 227 20.75 -3.55 -17.30
C GLU A 227 21.43 -2.17 -17.32
N GLN A 228 21.89 -1.72 -16.15
CA GLN A 228 22.42 -0.38 -15.95
C GLN A 228 23.94 -0.37 -15.69
N GLN A 229 24.64 -1.48 -15.97
CA GLN A 229 26.09 -1.54 -15.90
C GLN A 229 26.70 -0.58 -16.94
N TYR A 230 27.77 0.12 -16.57
CA TYR A 230 28.50 0.97 -17.51
C TYR A 230 29.28 0.12 -18.52
N ASP A 231 29.54 0.67 -19.71
CA ASP A 231 30.27 0.00 -20.81
C ASP A 231 31.67 -0.53 -20.40
N ASN A 232 32.30 0.11 -19.41
CA ASN A 232 33.59 -0.31 -18.87
C ASN A 232 33.49 -1.42 -17.81
N GLY A 233 32.31 -2.00 -17.61
CA GLY A 233 32.04 -3.04 -16.62
C GLY A 233 31.79 -2.51 -15.20
N LEU A 234 31.84 -1.20 -14.96
CA LEU A 234 31.54 -0.64 -13.64
C LEU A 234 30.07 -0.90 -13.27
N ILE A 235 29.86 -1.54 -12.12
CA ILE A 235 28.57 -1.59 -11.45
C ILE A 235 28.55 -0.47 -10.41
N ALA A 236 27.64 0.48 -10.56
CA ALA A 236 27.51 1.66 -9.71
C ALA A 236 27.07 1.28 -8.29
N TYR A 237 27.19 2.22 -7.36
CA TYR A 237 26.75 1.99 -5.98
C TYR A 237 25.22 1.84 -5.88
N ARG A 238 24.46 2.49 -6.77
CA ARG A 238 22.99 2.47 -6.80
C ARG A 238 22.44 2.32 -8.20
N HIS A 239 21.35 1.58 -8.30
CA HIS A 239 20.65 1.28 -9.55
C HIS A 239 19.14 1.30 -9.32
N GLY A 240 18.36 1.61 -10.36
CA GLY A 240 16.90 1.74 -10.21
C GLY A 240 16.26 2.71 -11.21
N PRO A 241 15.06 3.23 -10.92
CA PRO A 241 14.25 3.97 -11.90
C PRO A 241 14.89 5.26 -12.42
N ARG A 242 15.89 5.83 -11.72
CA ARG A 242 16.62 7.03 -12.18
C ARG A 242 17.94 6.70 -12.91
N GLY A 243 18.27 5.43 -13.07
CA GLY A 243 19.51 4.95 -13.70
C GLY A 243 20.67 4.76 -12.73
N PRO A 244 21.87 4.37 -13.19
CA PRO A 244 23.02 4.11 -12.34
C PRO A 244 23.54 5.39 -11.67
N GLN A 245 23.96 5.29 -10.41
CA GLN A 245 24.53 6.41 -9.65
C GLN A 245 25.81 6.00 -8.90
N VAL A 246 26.87 6.78 -9.12
CA VAL A 246 28.17 6.66 -8.45
C VAL A 246 28.35 7.76 -7.41
N TYR A 247 29.09 7.45 -6.34
CA TYR A 247 29.51 8.42 -5.32
C TYR A 247 31.04 8.37 -5.21
N PRO A 248 31.78 9.19 -5.97
CA PRO A 248 33.22 9.10 -5.97
C PRO A 248 33.83 9.39 -4.59
N HIS A 249 34.82 8.59 -4.19
CA HIS A 249 35.65 8.85 -3.02
C HIS A 249 37.10 9.00 -3.50
N GLN A 250 37.73 10.14 -3.19
CA GLN A 250 39.09 10.46 -3.66
C GLN A 250 39.23 10.35 -5.19
N GLY A 251 38.22 10.80 -5.94
CA GLY A 251 38.22 10.76 -7.40
C GLY A 251 37.98 9.38 -8.04
N LYS A 252 37.82 8.31 -7.24
CA LYS A 252 37.52 6.96 -7.73
C LYS A 252 36.04 6.64 -7.53
N PRO A 253 35.36 6.03 -8.52
CA PRO A 253 33.96 5.65 -8.38
C PRO A 253 33.79 4.57 -7.30
N THR A 254 32.71 4.66 -6.54
CA THR A 254 32.27 3.56 -5.67
C THR A 254 31.60 2.49 -6.51
N THR A 255 31.90 1.23 -6.22
CA THR A 255 31.38 0.07 -6.96
C THR A 255 30.74 -0.95 -6.05
N SER A 256 29.73 -1.63 -6.58
CA SER A 256 29.00 -2.74 -5.95
C SER A 256 29.49 -4.11 -6.38
N ALA A 257 30.45 -4.18 -7.32
CA ALA A 257 30.81 -5.40 -8.04
C ALA A 257 31.18 -6.61 -7.14
N PRO A 258 31.94 -6.46 -6.03
CA PRO A 258 32.32 -7.62 -5.21
C PRO A 258 31.13 -8.32 -4.54
N PHE A 259 30.14 -7.54 -4.08
CA PHE A 259 28.94 -8.10 -3.45
C PHE A 259 27.94 -8.62 -4.48
N PHE A 260 27.89 -7.98 -5.66
CA PHE A 260 26.96 -8.33 -6.72
C PHE A 260 27.07 -9.81 -7.12
N SER A 261 28.28 -10.27 -7.44
CA SER A 261 28.48 -11.64 -7.91
C SER A 261 28.09 -12.69 -6.86
N TRP A 262 28.47 -12.48 -5.59
CA TRP A 262 28.12 -13.40 -4.50
C TRP A 262 26.61 -13.42 -4.24
N THR A 263 25.98 -12.25 -4.10
CA THR A 263 24.52 -12.17 -3.88
C THR A 263 23.73 -12.85 -5.00
N ASN A 264 24.14 -12.65 -6.26
CA ASN A 264 23.48 -13.31 -7.40
C ASN A 264 23.70 -14.82 -7.41
N TRP A 265 24.89 -15.29 -7.02
CA TRP A 265 25.15 -16.72 -6.89
C TRP A 265 24.26 -17.36 -5.83
N GLU A 266 24.13 -16.74 -4.65
CA GLU A 266 23.25 -17.24 -3.57
C GLU A 266 21.78 -17.26 -4.00
N ILE A 267 21.29 -16.19 -4.64
CA ILE A 267 19.93 -16.14 -5.19
C ILE A 267 19.73 -17.26 -6.22
N TYR A 268 20.71 -17.46 -7.11
CA TYR A 268 20.66 -18.51 -8.12
C TYR A 268 20.51 -19.89 -7.48
N GLN A 269 21.31 -20.21 -6.45
CA GLN A 269 21.26 -21.51 -5.75
C GLN A 269 19.88 -21.81 -5.15
N VAL A 270 19.19 -20.80 -4.61
CA VAL A 270 17.87 -20.97 -4.00
C VAL A 270 16.74 -21.03 -5.04
N SER A 271 16.95 -20.41 -6.19
CA SER A 271 15.91 -20.23 -7.22
C SER A 271 15.79 -21.37 -8.25
N GLN A 272 16.59 -22.43 -8.13
CA GLN A 272 16.50 -23.64 -8.95
C GLN A 272 15.37 -24.57 -8.50
#